data_AF-A0A9R1U9S9-F1
#
_entry.id   AF-A0A9R1U9S9-F1
#
_cell.length_a   1.000
_cell.length_b   1.000
_cell.length_c   1.000
_cell.angle_alpha   90.00
_cell.angle_beta   90.00
_cell.angle_gamma   90.00
#
_symmetry.space_group_name_H-M   'P 1'
#
loop_
_entity.id
_entity.type
_entity.pdbx_description
1 polymer ?
#
loop_
_entity_poly.entity_id
_entity_poly.type
_entity_poly.pdbx_seq_one_letter_code
_entity_poly.pdbx_strand_id
1 'polypeptide(L)'
;MEQSPACGSNNETYSTPCALHEEAMRLRKASLKLKHLGPCPSRPWIFSPLMDTATPLGQRVALNCEAKGFPVPDILWEFRSASDGVVLKLPS
;
A
#
# COMPACT_ATOMS: atom_id res chain seq x y z
N MET A 1 24.25 0.66 3.17
CA MET A 1 23.03 1.25 3.77
C MET A 1 22.66 2.48 2.94
N GLU A 2 21.39 2.90 2.94
CA GLU A 2 20.79 3.97 2.09
C GLU A 2 20.11 3.55 0.77
N GLN A 3 19.25 2.51 0.79
CA GLN A 3 18.29 2.22 -0.31
C GLN A 3 16.82 2.50 0.09
N SER A 4 16.59 3.23 1.18
CA SER A 4 15.23 3.57 1.59
C SER A 4 14.73 4.78 0.80
N PRO A 5 13.48 4.76 0.28
CA PRO A 5 12.90 5.91 -0.40
C PRO A 5 12.86 7.17 0.48
N ALA A 6 12.66 8.32 -0.14
CA ALA A 6 12.50 9.61 0.53
C ALA A 6 11.32 10.38 -0.05
N CYS A 7 10.58 11.09 0.80
CA CYS A 7 9.50 11.98 0.37
C CYS A 7 10.01 13.42 0.31
N GLY A 8 9.88 14.06 -0.86
CA GLY A 8 10.23 15.46 -1.06
C GLY A 8 9.14 16.42 -0.53
N SER A 9 9.53 17.69 -0.33
CA SER A 9 8.60 18.78 0.00
C SER A 9 7.56 19.05 -1.09
N ASN A 10 7.77 18.52 -2.30
CA ASN A 10 6.85 18.52 -3.43
C ASN A 10 5.86 17.33 -3.43
N ASN A 11 5.84 16.50 -2.37
CA ASN A 11 5.06 15.25 -2.30
C ASN A 11 5.41 14.21 -3.37
N GLU A 12 6.62 14.26 -3.92
CA GLU A 12 7.15 13.20 -4.80
C GLU A 12 8.04 12.24 -4.03
N THR A 13 7.93 10.95 -4.37
CA THR A 13 8.77 9.91 -3.80
C THR A 13 10.02 9.73 -4.65
N TYR A 14 11.17 9.81 -4.00
CA TYR A 14 12.48 9.55 -4.59
C TYR A 14 12.99 8.19 -4.12
N SER A 15 13.70 7.48 -5.00
CA SER A 15 14.22 6.13 -4.70
C SER A 15 15.20 6.11 -3.52
N THR A 16 15.92 7.21 -3.31
CA THR A 16 16.82 7.41 -2.17
C THR A 16 16.86 8.90 -1.77
N PRO A 17 17.34 9.25 -0.56
CA PRO A 17 17.61 10.63 -0.20
C PRO A 17 18.65 11.31 -1.12
N CYS A 18 19.61 10.54 -1.65
CA CYS A 18 20.59 11.06 -2.62
C CYS A 18 19.91 11.50 -3.92
N ALA A 19 18.98 10.70 -4.45
CA ALA A 19 18.25 11.05 -5.68
C ALA A 19 17.43 12.35 -5.51
N LEU A 20 16.83 12.56 -4.32
CA LEU A 20 16.17 13.83 -3.99
C LEU A 20 17.16 15.00 -4.00
N HIS A 21 18.34 14.82 -3.40
CA HIS A 21 19.37 15.86 -3.34
C HIS A 21 19.91 16.21 -4.73
N GLU A 22 20.21 15.21 -5.55
CA GLU A 22 20.63 15.36 -6.94
C GLU A 22 19.60 16.16 -7.74
N GLU A 23 18.31 15.84 -7.60
CA GLU A 23 17.23 16.56 -8.29
C GLU A 23 17.10 18.02 -7.83
N ALA A 24 17.22 18.28 -6.53
CA ALA A 24 17.19 19.64 -5.98
C ALA A 24 18.34 20.50 -6.55
N MET A 25 19.54 19.93 -6.65
CA MET A 25 20.71 20.58 -7.23
C MET A 25 20.55 20.81 -8.73
N ARG A 26 20.09 19.79 -9.47
CA ARG A 26 19.86 19.85 -10.92
C ARG A 26 18.86 20.96 -11.29
N LEU A 27 17.77 21.08 -10.54
CA LEU A 27 16.74 22.09 -10.78
C LEU A 27 17.07 23.47 -10.19
N ARG A 28 18.17 23.61 -9.44
CA ARG A 28 18.49 24.80 -8.62
C ARG A 28 17.32 25.24 -7.74
N LYS A 29 16.49 24.28 -7.31
CA LYS A 29 15.29 24.53 -6.49
C LYS A 29 15.64 24.40 -5.01
N ALA A 30 16.03 25.51 -4.39
CA ALA A 30 16.28 25.56 -2.94
C ALA A 30 15.04 25.21 -2.08
N SER A 31 13.85 25.21 -2.66
CA SER A 31 12.59 24.81 -2.01
C SER A 31 12.36 23.30 -2.00
N LEU A 32 13.04 22.52 -2.85
CA LEU A 32 12.94 21.06 -2.85
C LEU A 32 13.82 20.51 -1.73
N LYS A 33 13.18 20.03 -0.66
CA LYS A 33 13.83 19.55 0.56
C LYS A 33 13.26 18.20 0.96
N LEU A 34 13.99 17.48 1.79
CA LEU A 34 13.48 16.27 2.43
C LEU A 34 12.32 16.63 3.36
N LYS A 35 11.16 16.01 3.14
CA LYS A 35 10.01 16.11 4.03
C LYS A 35 10.10 15.05 5.13
N HIS A 36 10.29 13.80 4.75
CA HIS A 36 10.58 12.68 5.66
C HIS A 36 11.23 11.52 4.91
N LEU A 37 11.82 10.59 5.66
CA LEU A 37 12.30 9.32 5.13
C LEU A 37 11.12 8.37 4.85
N GLY A 38 11.26 7.52 3.84
CA GLY A 38 10.20 6.67 3.31
C GLY A 38 9.46 7.32 2.12
N PRO A 39 8.62 6.54 1.41
CA PRO A 39 7.82 7.05 0.30
C PRO A 39 6.77 8.04 0.79
N CYS A 40 6.26 8.89 -0.09
CA CYS A 40 5.19 9.81 0.28
C CYS A 40 3.90 9.05 0.61
N PRO A 41 3.06 9.61 1.50
CA PRO A 41 1.79 9.00 1.85
C PRO A 41 0.91 8.74 0.62
N SER A 42 0.31 7.56 0.57
CA SER A 42 -0.61 7.14 -0.48
C SER A 42 -1.80 6.42 0.13
N ARG A 43 -2.98 6.68 -0.42
CA ARG A 43 -4.20 5.97 0.00
C ARG A 43 -4.07 4.49 -0.34
N PRO A 44 -4.62 3.57 0.46
CA PRO A 44 -4.55 2.15 0.15
C PRO A 44 -5.25 1.82 -1.18
N TRP A 45 -4.69 0.89 -1.95
CA TRP A 45 -5.31 0.34 -3.16
C TRP A 45 -5.13 -1.17 -3.23
N ILE A 46 -6.05 -1.85 -3.90
CA ILE A 46 -5.94 -3.28 -4.16
C ILE A 46 -4.90 -3.49 -5.26
N PHE A 47 -3.78 -4.12 -4.90
CA PHE A 47 -2.70 -4.45 -5.80
C PHE A 47 -2.95 -5.78 -6.51
N SER A 48 -3.37 -6.80 -5.77
CA SER A 48 -3.88 -8.06 -6.33
C SER A 48 -5.31 -8.31 -5.81
N PRO A 49 -6.31 -8.36 -6.71
CA PRO A 49 -7.69 -8.57 -6.32
C PRO A 49 -7.96 -10.01 -5.94
N LEU A 50 -9.12 -10.22 -5.32
CA LEU A 50 -9.67 -11.54 -5.06
C LEU A 50 -9.98 -12.29 -6.36
N MET A 51 -9.82 -13.60 -6.30
CA MET A 51 -10.15 -14.52 -7.39
C MET A 51 -11.27 -15.45 -6.96
N ASP A 52 -12.22 -15.69 -7.87
CA ASP A 52 -13.29 -16.66 -7.66
C ASP A 52 -12.70 -18.05 -7.46
N THR A 53 -13.11 -18.71 -6.37
CA THR A 53 -12.57 -20.00 -5.95
C THR A 53 -13.72 -20.93 -5.56
N ALA A 54 -13.75 -22.13 -6.15
CA ALA A 54 -14.71 -23.17 -5.82
C ALA A 54 -14.00 -24.33 -5.11
N THR A 55 -14.60 -24.84 -4.03
CA THR A 55 -14.06 -25.97 -3.28
C THR A 55 -15.20 -26.90 -2.84
N PRO A 56 -14.98 -28.22 -2.72
CA PRO A 56 -15.99 -29.13 -2.18
C PRO A 56 -16.45 -28.73 -0.78
N LEU A 57 -17.69 -29.08 -0.44
CA LEU A 57 -18.23 -28.83 0.90
C LEU A 57 -17.35 -29.50 1.97
N GLY A 58 -17.10 -28.76 3.06
CA GLY A 58 -16.26 -29.20 4.18
C GLY A 58 -14.76 -28.96 4.00
N GLN A 59 -14.31 -28.51 2.82
CA GLN A 59 -12.91 -28.10 2.62
C GLN A 59 -12.67 -26.66 3.09
N ARG A 60 -11.42 -26.37 3.46
CA ARG A 60 -10.99 -24.99 3.76
C ARG A 60 -10.72 -24.24 2.45
N VAL A 61 -11.10 -22.97 2.42
CA VAL A 61 -10.80 -22.06 1.31
C VAL A 61 -9.81 -21.00 1.78
N ALA A 62 -8.87 -20.64 0.91
CA ALA A 62 -7.97 -19.52 1.12
C ALA A 62 -8.29 -18.45 0.07
N LEU A 63 -8.55 -17.23 0.54
CA LEU A 63 -8.81 -16.07 -0.30
C LEU A 63 -7.62 -15.12 -0.14
N ASN A 64 -6.94 -14.81 -1.24
CA ASN A 64 -5.78 -13.94 -1.26
C ASN A 64 -6.14 -12.58 -1.85
N CYS A 65 -5.71 -11.52 -1.17
CA CYS A 65 -5.75 -10.15 -1.66
C CYS A 65 -4.52 -9.41 -1.12
N GLU A 66 -3.84 -8.65 -1.98
CA GLU A 66 -2.80 -7.73 -1.53
C GLU A 66 -3.29 -6.31 -1.73
N ALA A 67 -3.22 -5.51 -0.66
CA ALA A 67 -3.33 -4.07 -0.77
C ALA A 67 -1.97 -3.43 -0.52
N LYS A 68 -1.73 -2.31 -1.21
CA LYS A 68 -0.54 -1.49 -1.03
C LYS A 68 -0.95 -0.08 -0.63
N GLY A 69 -0.05 0.62 0.05
CA GLY A 69 -0.26 1.96 0.58
C GLY A 69 0.92 2.37 1.44
N PHE A 70 1.04 3.67 1.68
CA PHE A 70 1.97 4.21 2.68
C PHE A 70 1.26 5.21 3.60
N PRO A 71 1.25 5.01 4.94
CA PRO A 71 1.81 3.84 5.64
C PRO A 71 1.14 2.53 5.21
N VAL A 72 1.75 1.41 5.59
CA VAL A 72 1.19 0.08 5.30
C VAL A 72 -0.25 0.03 5.83
N PRO A 73 -1.24 -0.34 5.01
CA PRO A 73 -2.64 -0.29 5.40
C PRO A 73 -3.03 -1.39 6.38
N ASP A 74 -4.00 -1.09 7.23
CA ASP A 74 -4.74 -2.11 7.99
C ASP A 74 -5.71 -2.84 7.07
N ILE A 75 -5.69 -4.18 7.09
CA ILE A 75 -6.53 -5.02 6.24
C ILE A 75 -7.64 -5.65 7.08
N LEU A 76 -8.88 -5.48 6.63
CA LEU A 76 -10.06 -6.09 7.22
C LEU A 76 -10.77 -6.94 6.17
N TRP A 77 -11.30 -8.07 6.62
CA TRP A 77 -12.06 -8.98 5.76
C TRP A 77 -13.52 -8.99 6.18
N GLU A 78 -14.42 -8.95 5.19
CA GLU A 78 -15.86 -9.08 5.43
C GLU A 78 -16.42 -10.09 4.43
N PHE A 79 -17.13 -11.09 4.96
CA PHE A 79 -17.84 -12.07 4.14
C PHE A 79 -19.33 -11.80 4.19
N ARG A 80 -19.94 -11.56 3.02
CA ARG A 80 -21.39 -11.50 2.87
C ARG A 80 -21.90 -12.86 2.41
N SER A 81 -22.63 -13.53 3.29
CA SER A 81 -23.28 -14.80 2.99
C SER A 81 -24.36 -14.63 1.92
N ALA A 82 -24.33 -15.49 0.91
CA ALA A 82 -25.30 -15.47 -0.19
C ALA A 82 -26.68 -16.01 0.22
N SER A 83 -26.77 -16.82 1.28
CA SER A 83 -28.03 -17.48 1.69
C SER A 83 -28.91 -16.59 2.56
N ASP A 84 -28.32 -15.89 3.52
CA ASP A 84 -29.03 -15.10 4.55
C ASP A 84 -28.62 -13.62 4.55
N GLY A 85 -27.68 -13.22 3.69
CA GLY A 85 -27.22 -11.83 3.58
C GLY A 85 -26.39 -11.35 4.76
N VAL A 86 -26.10 -12.23 5.73
CA VAL A 86 -25.33 -11.90 6.94
C VAL A 86 -23.92 -11.51 6.56
N VAL A 87 -23.42 -10.43 7.17
CA VAL A 87 -22.04 -9.96 7.02
C VAL A 87 -21.23 -10.41 8.23
N LEU A 88 -20.23 -11.24 7.98
CA LEU A 88 -19.28 -11.72 8.98
C LEU A 88 -17.96 -10.96 8.84
N LYS A 89 -17.50 -10.32 9.92
CA LYS A 89 -16.16 -9.71 9.98
C LYS A 89 -15.13 -10.79 10.30
N LEU A 90 -14.02 -10.75 9.56
CA LEU A 90 -12.89 -11.67 9.66
C LEU A 90 -11.61 -10.83 9.87
N PRO A 91 -10.62 -11.29 10.65
CA PRO A 91 -10.56 -12.49 11.48
C PRO A 91 -11.34 -12.29 12.81
N SER A 92 -11.95 -13.36 13.32
CA SER A 92 -12.53 -13.39 14.68
C SER A 92 -11.47 -13.28 15.77
#